data_AF-A0A5C7LB48-F1
#
_entry.id   AF-A0A5C7LB48-F1
#
_cell.length_a   1.000
_cell.length_b   1.000
_cell.length_c   1.000
_cell.angle_alpha   90.00
_cell.angle_beta   90.00
_cell.angle_gamma   90.00
#
_symmetry.space_group_name_H-M   'P 1'
#
loop_
_entity.id
_entity.type
_entity.pdbx_description
1 polymer ?
#
loop_
_entity_poly.entity_id
_entity_poly.type
_entity_poly.pdbx_seq_one_letter_code
_entity_poly.pdbx_strand_id
1 'polypeptide(L)'
;MPEMVSLVVITRNSLRDFWKHKSLWWFAVPVGTLVGFNTVVSQAIQNHIPKNPELSPLSVLLSDYRLVLIFSGSLLVILCQSAIRGALITTFVHQGRKFNGSSPATVDKNSFWHDMIRASWISVSLEGIYWLLLLGIGAAVIMPVFLAQYFNPSVTAVIFELGSLLLLIIGVYFYLIKELSCFYAILGKTGFRSASDLGFRLFRKNTFSTLLFFLYAALLSLIFSLFIENLFGLSSLPIEQYPSFPSLLSGILFGLYYIFDQILKTSFFRSIANTKKKYAVEEAFLEASKTPSGISPN
;
A
#
# COMPACT_ATOMS: atom_id res chain seq x y z
N MET A 1 -8.73 -29.11 1.18
CA MET A 1 -7.81 -28.15 1.83
C MET A 1 -7.62 -26.98 0.89
N PRO A 2 -7.80 -25.72 1.32
CA PRO A 2 -7.61 -24.59 0.41
C PRO A 2 -6.15 -24.54 -0.06
N GLU A 3 -5.93 -24.53 -1.37
CA GLU A 3 -4.60 -24.28 -1.97
C GLU A 3 -4.08 -22.95 -1.39
N MET A 4 -3.13 -23.02 -0.44
CA MET A 4 -2.45 -21.82 0.02
C MET A 4 -1.76 -21.21 -1.18
N VAL A 5 -2.08 -19.95 -1.47
CA VAL A 5 -1.41 -19.22 -2.54
C VAL A 5 0.07 -19.13 -2.20
N SER A 6 0.90 -19.89 -2.91
CA SER A 6 2.33 -19.93 -2.65
C SER A 6 2.94 -18.55 -2.91
N LEU A 7 3.45 -17.92 -1.85
CA LEU A 7 4.14 -16.63 -1.94
C LEU A 7 5.30 -16.68 -2.92
N VAL A 8 6.05 -17.79 -2.96
CA VAL A 8 7.15 -18.00 -3.89
C VAL A 8 6.68 -17.93 -5.35
N VAL A 9 5.52 -18.54 -5.64
CA VAL A 9 4.94 -18.51 -6.99
C VAL A 9 4.46 -17.10 -7.33
N ILE A 10 3.80 -16.40 -6.41
CA ILE A 10 3.37 -15.01 -6.62
C ILE A 10 4.58 -14.12 -6.88
N THR A 11 5.64 -14.22 -6.06
CA THR A 11 6.85 -13.41 -6.21
C THR A 11 7.53 -13.69 -7.55
N ARG A 12 7.69 -14.96 -7.93
CA ARG A 12 8.28 -15.34 -9.21
C ARG A 12 7.49 -14.79 -10.40
N ASN A 13 6.17 -14.90 -10.36
CA ASN A 13 5.31 -14.39 -11.42
C ASN A 13 5.33 -12.86 -11.47
N SER A 14 5.31 -12.20 -10.31
CA SER A 14 5.38 -10.73 -10.20
C SER A 14 6.71 -10.20 -10.70
N LEU A 15 7.81 -10.90 -10.44
CA LEU A 15 9.13 -10.56 -10.96
C LEU A 15 9.14 -10.70 -12.49
N ARG A 16 8.63 -11.81 -13.02
CA ARG A 16 8.50 -12.02 -14.47
C ARG A 16 7.69 -10.90 -15.13
N ASP A 17 6.55 -10.57 -14.55
CA ASP A 17 5.66 -9.52 -15.05
C ASP A 17 6.33 -8.14 -14.96
N PHE A 18 7.06 -7.85 -13.89
CA PHE A 18 7.86 -6.63 -13.74
C PHE A 18 8.88 -6.45 -14.87
N TRP A 19 9.60 -7.51 -15.24
CA TRP A 19 10.57 -7.46 -16.35
C TRP A 19 9.92 -7.46 -17.73
N LYS A 20 8.76 -8.11 -17.87
CA LYS A 20 8.00 -8.15 -19.13
C LYS A 20 7.37 -6.80 -19.47
N HIS A 21 6.92 -6.05 -18.46
CA HIS A 21 6.19 -4.79 -18.62
C HIS A 21 7.09 -3.56 -18.40
N LYS A 22 8.18 -3.44 -19.18
CA LYS A 22 9.17 -2.35 -19.07
C LYS A 22 8.57 -0.94 -19.16
N SER A 23 7.44 -0.77 -19.84
CA SER A 23 6.75 0.53 -19.91
C SER A 23 6.27 1.04 -18.53
N LEU A 24 6.07 0.15 -17.55
CA LEU A 24 5.74 0.53 -16.17
C LEU A 24 6.92 1.19 -15.45
N TRP A 25 8.16 0.98 -15.92
CA TRP A 25 9.35 1.55 -15.29
C TRP A 25 9.40 3.07 -15.43
N TRP A 26 8.67 3.66 -16.39
CA TRP A 26 8.52 5.10 -16.48
C TRP A 26 7.86 5.72 -15.24
N PHE A 27 7.07 4.95 -14.47
CA PHE A 27 6.53 5.39 -13.19
C PHE A 27 7.60 5.43 -12.08
N ALA A 28 8.78 4.82 -12.27
CA ALA A 28 9.82 4.78 -11.25
C ALA A 28 10.38 6.18 -10.97
N VAL A 29 10.45 7.03 -12.00
CA VAL A 29 10.94 8.41 -11.87
C VAL A 29 9.99 9.25 -11.00
N PRO A 30 8.69 9.44 -11.34
CA PRO A 30 7.80 10.24 -10.52
C PRO A 30 7.55 9.64 -9.13
N VAL A 31 7.56 8.31 -8.97
CA VAL A 31 7.47 7.70 -7.63
C VAL A 31 8.75 7.94 -6.85
N GLY A 32 9.90 7.72 -7.47
CA GLY A 32 11.22 7.87 -6.86
C GLY A 32 11.49 9.31 -6.40
N THR A 33 11.05 10.31 -7.17
CA THR A 33 11.15 11.72 -6.76
C THR A 33 10.26 12.02 -5.56
N LEU A 34 9.03 11.48 -5.52
CA LEU A 34 8.14 11.64 -4.36
C LEU A 34 8.68 10.94 -3.11
N VAL A 35 9.24 9.75 -3.24
CA VAL A 35 9.89 9.03 -2.14
C VAL A 35 11.11 9.81 -1.64
N GLY A 36 11.97 10.28 -2.55
CA GLY A 36 13.13 11.10 -2.21
C GLY A 36 12.76 12.42 -1.54
N PHE A 37 11.66 13.05 -1.94
CA PHE A 37 11.16 14.23 -1.26
C PHE A 37 10.70 13.89 0.17
N ASN A 38 9.94 12.80 0.36
CA ASN A 38 9.50 12.37 1.68
C ASN A 38 10.66 12.01 2.63
N THR A 39 11.74 11.42 2.12
CA THR A 39 12.92 11.10 2.96
C THR A 39 13.66 12.37 3.39
N VAL A 40 13.86 13.33 2.48
CA VAL A 40 14.46 14.64 2.80
C VAL A 40 13.60 15.38 3.83
N VAL A 41 12.28 15.37 3.64
CA VAL A 41 11.33 15.99 4.58
C VAL A 41 11.38 15.29 5.95
N SER A 42 11.42 13.96 5.98
CA SER A 42 11.50 13.20 7.25
C SER A 42 12.80 13.48 8.01
N GLN A 43 13.93 13.58 7.31
CA GLN A 43 15.21 13.99 7.90
C GLN A 43 15.16 15.43 8.42
N ALA A 44 14.53 16.33 7.67
CA ALA A 44 14.32 17.71 8.12
C ALA A 44 13.49 17.76 9.41
N ILE A 45 12.42 16.96 9.54
CA ILE A 45 11.63 16.84 10.78
C ILE A 45 12.51 16.35 11.93
N GLN A 46 13.26 15.27 11.74
CA GLN A 46 14.11 14.70 12.79
C GLN A 46 15.15 15.72 13.31
N ASN A 47 15.68 16.54 12.42
CA ASN A 47 16.62 17.60 12.78
C ASN A 47 15.97 18.79 13.52
N HIS A 48 14.64 18.97 13.38
CA HIS A 48 13.87 20.01 14.06
C HIS A 48 13.22 19.55 15.38
N ILE A 49 13.18 18.25 15.67
CA ILE A 49 12.73 17.76 16.97
C ILE A 49 13.85 18.08 17.99
N PRO A 50 13.60 18.93 19.00
CA PRO A 50 14.60 19.29 19.97
C PRO A 50 15.03 18.03 20.74
N LYS A 51 16.35 17.82 20.81
CA LYS A 51 16.95 16.73 21.60
C LYS A 51 16.87 16.96 23.12
N ASN A 52 16.21 18.04 23.54
CA ASN A 52 16.14 18.47 24.92
C ASN A 52 14.95 17.80 25.63
N PRO A 53 15.17 17.02 26.71
CA PRO A 53 14.13 16.21 27.35
C PRO A 53 13.09 17.03 28.14
N GLU A 54 13.30 18.33 28.36
CA GLU A 54 12.44 19.17 29.21
C GLU A 54 11.18 19.69 28.50
N LEU A 55 11.15 19.70 27.17
CA LEU A 55 9.98 20.09 26.39
C LEU A 55 9.30 18.84 25.84
N SER A 56 8.03 18.62 26.19
CA SER A 56 7.26 17.52 25.60
C SER A 56 7.28 17.65 24.07
N PRO A 57 7.65 16.61 23.30
CA PRO A 57 7.72 16.66 21.84
C PRO A 57 6.43 17.19 21.19
N LEU A 58 5.28 16.99 21.85
CA LEU A 58 3.96 17.47 21.47
C LEU A 58 3.79 19.00 21.52
N SER A 59 4.37 19.70 22.51
CA SER A 59 4.25 21.16 22.63
C SER A 59 5.08 21.89 21.58
N VAL A 60 6.21 21.30 21.16
CA VAL A 60 7.04 21.80 20.07
C VAL A 60 6.38 21.55 18.71
N LEU A 61 5.75 20.37 18.54
CA LEU A 61 5.06 20.01 17.29
C LEU A 61 3.89 20.95 16.96
N LEU A 62 3.19 21.45 17.98
CA LEU A 62 2.02 22.33 17.84
C LEU A 62 2.37 23.82 17.71
N SER A 63 3.56 24.23 18.15
CA SER A 63 3.96 25.65 18.15
C SER A 63 4.79 26.06 16.94
N ASP A 64 5.38 25.10 16.20
CA ASP A 64 6.19 25.39 15.02
C ASP A 64 5.38 25.27 13.71
N TYR A 65 5.07 26.41 13.10
CA TYR A 65 4.41 26.48 11.80
C TYR A 65 5.17 25.73 10.70
N ARG A 66 6.50 25.56 10.83
CA ARG A 66 7.33 24.81 9.89
C ARG A 66 7.01 23.33 9.93
N LEU A 67 6.77 22.77 11.11
CA LEU A 67 6.36 21.37 11.27
C LEU A 67 4.97 21.13 10.67
N VAL A 68 4.05 22.10 10.78
CA VAL A 68 2.73 22.04 10.13
C VAL A 68 2.85 22.06 8.60
N LEU A 69 3.68 22.96 8.06
CA LEU A 69 3.94 23.03 6.61
C LEU A 69 4.58 21.73 6.08
N ILE A 70 5.56 21.21 6.81
CA ILE A 70 6.23 19.95 6.51
C ILE A 70 5.24 18.78 6.53
N PHE A 71 4.42 18.66 7.59
CA PHE A 71 3.42 17.60 7.71
C PHE A 71 2.40 17.65 6.57
N SER A 72 1.93 18.86 6.23
CA SER A 72 1.01 19.09 5.12
C SER A 72 1.64 18.73 3.77
N GLY A 73 2.92 19.04 3.58
CA GLY A 73 3.70 18.66 2.41
C GLY A 73 3.82 17.14 2.27
N SER A 74 4.15 16.43 3.35
CA SER A 74 4.22 14.96 3.38
C SER A 74 2.87 14.32 3.03
N LEU A 75 1.77 14.86 3.56
CA LEU A 75 0.42 14.37 3.27
C LEU A 75 0.07 14.56 1.79
N LEU A 76 0.39 15.72 1.20
CA LEU A 76 0.22 15.96 -0.23
C LEU A 76 1.00 14.95 -1.08
N VAL A 77 2.25 14.66 -0.70
CA VAL A 77 3.11 13.69 -1.39
C VAL A 77 2.49 12.30 -1.33
N ILE A 78 1.95 11.89 -0.18
CA ILE A 78 1.26 10.60 -0.02
C ILE A 78 0.03 10.52 -0.93
N LEU A 79 -0.76 11.60 -1.03
CA LEU A 79 -1.90 11.65 -1.95
C LEU A 79 -1.45 11.57 -3.42
N CYS A 80 -0.37 12.25 -3.79
CA CYS A 80 0.22 12.16 -5.13
C CYS A 80 0.71 10.74 -5.45
N GLN A 81 1.40 10.09 -4.52
CA GLN A 81 1.81 8.69 -4.65
C GLN A 81 0.59 7.78 -4.82
N SER A 82 -0.49 8.04 -4.07
CA SER A 82 -1.74 7.30 -4.21
C SER A 82 -2.40 7.50 -5.58
N ALA A 83 -2.32 8.69 -6.17
CA ALA A 83 -2.83 8.92 -7.52
C ALA A 83 -2.05 8.10 -8.56
N ILE A 84 -0.71 8.09 -8.45
CA ILE A 84 0.18 7.30 -9.31
C ILE A 84 -0.12 5.80 -9.15
N ARG A 85 -0.38 5.34 -7.94
CA ARG A 85 -0.74 3.95 -7.65
C ARG A 85 -1.95 3.49 -8.46
N GLY A 86 -3.03 4.27 -8.47
CA GLY A 86 -4.24 3.94 -9.23
C GLY A 86 -3.97 3.83 -10.73
N ALA A 87 -3.14 4.73 -11.26
CA ALA A 87 -2.72 4.71 -12.66
C ALA A 87 -1.85 3.49 -12.99
N LEU A 88 -0.93 3.13 -12.10
CA LEU A 88 -0.04 1.98 -12.24
C LEU A 88 -0.82 0.67 -12.26
N ILE A 89 -1.74 0.46 -11.30
CA ILE A 89 -2.57 -0.75 -11.23
C ILE A 89 -3.40 -0.91 -12.52
N THR A 90 -4.02 0.18 -12.98
CA THR A 90 -4.86 0.16 -14.20
C THR A 90 -4.03 -0.16 -15.44
N THR A 91 -2.85 0.42 -15.56
CA THR A 91 -1.92 0.17 -16.67
C THR A 91 -1.45 -1.28 -16.66
N PHE A 92 -1.06 -1.81 -15.51
CA PHE A 92 -0.64 -3.20 -15.36
C PHE A 92 -1.74 -4.19 -15.77
N VAL A 93 -2.97 -3.99 -15.27
CA VAL A 93 -4.13 -4.85 -15.60
C VAL A 93 -4.46 -4.81 -17.09
N HIS A 94 -4.40 -3.64 -17.71
CA HIS A 94 -4.64 -3.48 -19.15
C HIS A 94 -3.57 -4.17 -20.00
N GLN A 95 -2.29 -4.06 -19.61
CA GLN A 95 -1.23 -4.75 -20.30
C GLN A 95 -1.38 -6.28 -20.16
N GLY A 96 -1.73 -6.79 -18.97
CA GLY A 96 -2.00 -8.21 -18.77
C GLY A 96 -3.15 -8.77 -19.63
N ARG A 97 -4.16 -7.96 -19.98
CA ARG A 97 -5.25 -8.37 -20.88
C ARG A 97 -4.80 -8.49 -22.34
N LYS A 98 -3.93 -7.59 -22.81
CA LYS A 98 -3.37 -7.63 -24.17
C LYS A 98 -2.52 -8.87 -24.45
N PHE A 99 -1.94 -9.49 -23.41
CA PHE A 99 -1.07 -10.67 -23.57
C PHE A 99 -1.76 -12.02 -23.37
N ASN A 100 -2.94 -12.07 -22.75
CA ASN A 100 -3.63 -13.33 -22.41
C ASN A 100 -4.63 -13.82 -23.48
N GLY A 101 -4.54 -13.34 -24.73
CA GLY A 101 -5.29 -13.90 -25.86
C GLY A 101 -6.82 -13.76 -25.82
N SER A 102 -7.38 -13.06 -24.83
CA SER A 102 -8.72 -12.50 -25.02
C SER A 102 -8.55 -11.43 -26.09
N SER A 103 -9.28 -11.56 -27.20
CA SER A 103 -9.15 -10.75 -28.42
C SER A 103 -8.78 -9.31 -28.08
N PRO A 104 -7.91 -8.64 -28.86
CA PRO A 104 -7.67 -7.23 -28.69
C PRO A 104 -8.97 -6.53 -29.06
N ALA A 105 -9.92 -6.49 -28.11
CA ALA A 105 -10.88 -5.43 -28.04
C ALA A 105 -9.99 -4.21 -28.12
N THR A 106 -10.11 -3.49 -29.23
CA THR A 106 -9.61 -2.15 -29.42
C THR A 106 -10.10 -1.37 -28.21
N VAL A 107 -9.34 -1.42 -27.12
CA VAL A 107 -9.67 -0.71 -25.89
C VAL A 107 -9.59 0.73 -26.31
N ASP A 108 -10.77 1.35 -26.43
CA ASP A 108 -10.88 2.74 -26.79
C ASP A 108 -9.95 3.50 -25.85
N LYS A 109 -9.03 4.30 -26.41
CA LYS A 109 -8.07 5.08 -25.63
C LYS A 109 -8.81 5.91 -24.58
N ASN A 110 -10.02 6.38 -24.90
CA ASN A 110 -10.87 7.13 -24.00
C ASN A 110 -11.33 6.31 -22.79
N SER A 111 -11.67 5.03 -22.99
CA SER A 111 -12.05 4.14 -21.88
C SER A 111 -10.88 3.84 -20.95
N PHE A 112 -9.66 3.72 -21.49
CA PHE A 112 -8.44 3.50 -20.70
C PHE A 112 -8.12 4.72 -19.82
N TRP A 113 -8.14 5.92 -20.39
CA TRP A 113 -7.91 7.17 -19.64
C TRP A 113 -8.96 7.37 -18.55
N HIS A 114 -10.24 7.11 -18.85
CA HIS A 114 -11.31 7.20 -17.87
C HIS A 114 -11.13 6.19 -16.71
N ASP A 115 -10.80 4.93 -17.03
CA ASP A 115 -10.51 3.91 -16.00
C ASP A 115 -9.30 4.30 -15.14
N MET A 116 -8.27 4.89 -15.75
CA MET A 116 -7.06 5.34 -15.05
C MET A 116 -7.37 6.48 -14.07
N ILE A 117 -8.07 7.51 -14.53
CA ILE A 117 -8.50 8.65 -13.70
C ILE A 117 -9.39 8.17 -12.55
N ARG A 118 -10.35 7.29 -12.85
CA ARG A 118 -11.23 6.69 -11.84
C ARG A 118 -10.41 5.94 -10.79
N ALA A 119 -9.45 5.12 -11.19
CA ALA A 119 -8.63 4.34 -10.27
C ALA A 119 -7.73 5.24 -9.40
N SER A 120 -7.14 6.28 -9.98
CA SER A 120 -6.38 7.29 -9.24
C SER A 120 -7.26 8.00 -8.21
N TRP A 121 -8.47 8.42 -8.59
CA TRP A 121 -9.41 9.07 -7.68
C TRP A 121 -9.86 8.16 -6.53
N ILE A 122 -10.14 6.88 -6.84
CA ILE A 122 -10.48 5.88 -5.83
C ILE A 122 -9.34 5.70 -4.84
N SER A 123 -8.11 5.56 -5.33
CA SER A 123 -6.95 5.37 -4.47
C SER A 123 -6.75 6.60 -3.58
N VAL A 124 -6.78 7.81 -4.15
CA VAL A 124 -6.63 9.09 -3.40
C VAL A 124 -7.72 9.23 -2.35
N SER A 125 -8.99 8.95 -2.70
CA SER A 125 -10.11 9.07 -1.78
C SER A 125 -9.97 8.13 -0.59
N LEU A 126 -9.60 6.87 -0.83
CA LEU A 126 -9.39 5.89 0.25
C LEU A 126 -8.17 6.22 1.10
N GLU A 127 -7.09 6.72 0.50
CA GLU A 127 -5.91 7.18 1.23
C GLU A 127 -6.26 8.40 2.11
N GLY A 128 -7.01 9.36 1.58
CA GLY A 128 -7.49 10.52 2.33
C GLY A 128 -8.39 10.13 3.51
N ILE A 129 -9.37 9.24 3.30
CA ILE A 129 -10.23 8.73 4.37
C ILE A 129 -9.40 8.02 5.44
N TYR A 130 -8.41 7.21 5.05
CA TYR A 130 -7.53 6.53 5.98
C TYR A 130 -6.73 7.51 6.86
N TRP A 131 -6.14 8.54 6.27
CA TRP A 131 -5.40 9.56 7.02
C TRP A 131 -6.29 10.39 7.93
N LEU A 132 -7.51 10.74 7.50
CA LEU A 132 -8.48 11.43 8.35
C LEU A 132 -8.87 10.59 9.56
N LEU A 133 -9.09 9.28 9.37
CA LEU A 133 -9.38 8.36 10.47
C LEU A 133 -8.19 8.23 11.43
N LEU A 134 -6.97 8.09 10.91
CA LEU A 134 -5.76 8.05 11.73
C LEU A 134 -5.56 9.32 12.54
N LEU A 135 -5.78 10.49 11.94
CA LEU A 135 -5.71 11.77 12.65
C LEU A 135 -6.75 11.87 13.76
N GLY A 136 -7.99 11.44 13.49
CA GLY A 136 -9.06 11.41 14.49
C GLY A 136 -8.73 10.49 15.67
N ILE A 137 -8.23 9.29 15.39
CA ILE A 137 -7.83 8.32 16.42
C ILE A 137 -6.59 8.81 17.17
N GLY A 138 -5.62 9.39 16.46
CA GLY A 138 -4.43 9.99 17.05
C GLY A 138 -4.78 11.10 18.04
N ALA A 139 -5.69 12.00 17.68
CA ALA A 139 -6.19 13.04 18.58
C ALA A 139 -6.84 12.44 19.84
N ALA A 140 -7.65 11.39 19.69
CA ALA A 140 -8.28 10.70 20.80
C ALA A 140 -7.27 10.00 21.74
N VAL A 141 -6.18 9.45 21.18
CA VAL A 141 -5.10 8.80 21.94
C VAL A 141 -4.19 9.82 22.63
N ILE A 142 -3.96 10.96 22.01
CA ILE A 142 -3.10 12.04 22.53
C ILE A 142 -3.77 12.79 23.69
N MET A 143 -5.11 12.91 23.70
CA MET A 143 -5.84 13.63 24.76
C MET A 143 -5.57 13.07 26.19
N PRO A 144 -5.64 11.74 26.43
CA PRO A 144 -5.21 11.14 27.70
C PRO A 144 -3.75 11.44 28.08
N VAL A 145 -2.84 11.51 27.10
CA VAL A 145 -1.42 11.83 27.34
C VAL A 145 -1.28 13.26 27.85
N PHE A 146 -1.97 14.21 27.23
CA PHE A 146 -2.01 15.59 27.71
C PHE A 146 -2.57 15.69 29.13
N LEU A 147 -3.71 15.04 29.39
CA LEU A 147 -4.31 15.03 30.74
C LEU A 147 -3.35 14.42 31.77
N ALA A 148 -2.69 13.31 31.45
CA ALA A 148 -1.70 12.68 32.32
C ALA A 148 -0.53 13.62 32.63
N GLN A 149 -0.04 14.38 31.64
CA GLN A 149 1.04 15.34 31.85
C GLN A 149 0.67 16.44 32.86
N TYR A 150 -0.60 16.87 32.91
CA TYR A 150 -1.07 17.87 33.88
C TYR A 150 -1.38 17.28 35.26
N PHE A 151 -1.98 16.10 35.33
CA PHE A 151 -2.48 15.53 36.59
C PHE A 151 -1.53 14.54 37.26
N ASN A 152 -0.79 13.75 36.49
CA ASN A 152 0.15 12.76 37.02
C ASN A 152 1.29 12.45 36.01
N PRO A 153 2.36 13.25 36.02
CA PRO A 153 3.44 13.15 35.03
C PRO A 153 4.11 11.78 34.99
N SER A 154 4.13 11.06 36.11
CA SER A 154 4.79 9.75 36.25
C SER A 154 4.17 8.66 35.38
N VAL A 155 2.90 8.81 34.98
CA VAL A 155 2.17 7.80 34.18
C VAL A 155 2.14 8.17 32.69
N THR A 156 2.60 9.37 32.33
CA THR A 156 2.58 9.89 30.94
C THR A 156 3.27 8.96 29.96
N ALA A 157 4.45 8.43 30.33
CA ALA A 157 5.21 7.51 29.48
C ALA A 157 4.44 6.21 29.21
N VAL A 158 3.84 5.62 30.25
CA VAL A 158 3.07 4.37 30.13
C VAL A 158 1.82 4.58 29.27
N ILE A 159 1.10 5.69 29.46
CA ILE A 159 -0.09 6.02 28.66
C ILE A 159 0.30 6.28 27.20
N PHE A 160 1.41 6.96 26.96
CA PHE A 160 1.92 7.22 25.62
C PHE A 160 2.32 5.93 24.91
N GLU A 161 3.02 5.01 25.59
CA GLU A 161 3.42 3.71 25.02
C GLU A 161 2.20 2.84 24.68
N LEU A 162 1.26 2.71 25.60
CA LEU A 162 0.00 1.97 25.38
C LEU A 162 -0.83 2.61 24.26
N GLY A 163 -0.92 3.94 24.26
CA GLY A 163 -1.60 4.70 23.22
C GLY A 163 -0.98 4.50 21.84
N SER A 164 0.35 4.56 21.76
CA SER A 164 1.11 4.34 20.53
C SER A 164 0.96 2.91 20.01
N LEU A 165 0.98 1.91 20.89
CA LEU A 165 0.73 0.52 20.53
C LEU A 165 -0.70 0.32 20.00
N LEU A 166 -1.69 0.91 20.66
CA LEU A 166 -3.08 0.87 20.21
C LEU A 166 -3.24 1.52 18.83
N LEU A 167 -2.62 2.69 18.62
CA LEU A 167 -2.61 3.40 17.35
C LEU A 167 -1.95 2.56 16.24
N LEU A 168 -0.87 1.84 16.56
CA LEU A 168 -0.22 0.92 15.63
C LEU A 168 -1.14 -0.23 15.24
N ILE A 169 -1.77 -0.91 16.21
CA ILE A 169 -2.67 -2.05 15.95
C ILE A 169 -3.86 -1.61 15.09
N ILE A 170 -4.52 -0.52 15.50
CA ILE A 170 -5.69 0.00 14.79
C ILE A 170 -5.31 0.53 13.40
N GLY A 171 -4.17 1.22 13.30
CA GLY A 171 -3.64 1.73 12.03
C GLY A 171 -3.34 0.62 11.03
N VAL A 172 -2.67 -0.45 11.46
CA VAL A 172 -2.42 -1.63 10.62
C VAL A 172 -3.75 -2.27 10.18
N TYR A 173 -4.72 -2.39 11.08
CA TYR A 173 -6.03 -2.95 10.74
C TYR A 173 -6.76 -2.13 9.66
N PHE A 174 -6.87 -0.81 9.83
CA PHE A 174 -7.49 0.06 8.83
C PHE A 174 -6.71 0.10 7.53
N TYR A 175 -5.38 0.06 7.58
CA TYR A 175 -4.53 -0.01 6.41
C TYR A 175 -4.85 -1.25 5.57
N LEU A 176 -4.95 -2.42 6.19
CA LEU A 176 -5.25 -3.67 5.48
C LEU A 176 -6.64 -3.66 4.82
N ILE A 177 -7.65 -3.14 5.52
CA ILE A 177 -9.00 -2.99 4.97
C ILE A 177 -8.99 -2.00 3.80
N LYS A 178 -8.31 -0.86 3.95
CA LYS A 178 -8.14 0.16 2.90
C LYS A 178 -7.49 -0.44 1.65
N GLU A 179 -6.39 -1.18 1.84
CA GLU A 179 -5.67 -1.85 0.75
C GLU A 179 -6.59 -2.81 -0.01
N LEU A 180 -7.29 -3.71 0.71
CA LEU A 180 -8.24 -4.63 0.10
C LEU A 180 -9.34 -3.89 -0.66
N SER A 181 -9.97 -2.89 -0.03
CA SER A 181 -11.04 -2.09 -0.62
C SER A 181 -10.58 -1.40 -1.91
N CYS A 182 -9.36 -0.85 -1.90
CA CYS A 182 -8.76 -0.18 -3.06
C CYS A 182 -8.59 -1.16 -4.24
N PHE A 183 -7.99 -2.32 -4.00
CA PHE A 183 -7.79 -3.31 -5.05
C PHE A 183 -9.12 -3.84 -5.61
N TYR A 184 -10.14 -4.06 -4.78
CA TYR A 184 -11.46 -4.49 -5.28
C TYR A 184 -12.19 -3.40 -6.04
N ALA A 185 -12.13 -2.15 -5.58
CA ALA A 185 -12.74 -1.02 -6.28
C ALA A 185 -12.13 -0.83 -7.68
N ILE A 186 -10.80 -0.94 -7.79
CA ILE A 186 -10.06 -0.78 -9.05
C ILE A 186 -10.26 -2.00 -9.96
N LEU A 187 -10.03 -3.22 -9.47
CA LEU A 187 -10.08 -4.43 -10.28
C LEU A 187 -11.51 -4.85 -10.65
N GLY A 188 -12.45 -4.67 -9.71
CA GLY A 188 -13.86 -5.05 -9.86
C GLY A 188 -14.74 -3.97 -10.50
N LYS A 189 -14.19 -2.75 -10.72
CA LYS A 189 -14.95 -1.57 -11.17
C LYS A 189 -16.21 -1.32 -10.31
N THR A 190 -16.18 -1.67 -9.03
CA THR A 190 -17.30 -1.51 -8.10
C THR A 190 -17.33 -0.12 -7.48
N GLY A 191 -18.48 0.29 -6.94
CA GLY A 191 -18.58 1.50 -6.12
C GLY A 191 -17.87 1.33 -4.77
N PHE A 192 -17.50 2.45 -4.13
CA PHE A 192 -16.74 2.46 -2.87
C PHE A 192 -17.37 1.59 -1.78
N ARG A 193 -18.67 1.75 -1.52
CA ARG A 193 -19.39 0.99 -0.48
C ARG A 193 -19.30 -0.52 -0.71
N SER A 194 -19.61 -0.97 -1.91
CA SER A 194 -19.54 -2.38 -2.27
C SER A 194 -18.11 -2.92 -2.19
N ALA A 195 -17.11 -2.13 -2.60
CA ALA A 195 -15.71 -2.51 -2.52
C ALA A 195 -15.22 -2.65 -1.07
N SER A 196 -15.63 -1.74 -0.19
CA SER A 196 -15.32 -1.79 1.24
C SER A 196 -15.98 -2.98 1.95
N ASP A 197 -17.26 -3.24 1.67
CA ASP A 197 -17.95 -4.42 2.20
C ASP A 197 -17.28 -5.72 1.75
N LEU A 198 -16.90 -5.79 0.47
CA LEU A 198 -16.20 -6.96 -0.08
C LEU A 198 -14.80 -7.10 0.52
N GLY A 199 -14.08 -5.98 0.67
CA GLY A 199 -12.77 -5.91 1.31
C GLY A 199 -12.82 -6.43 2.74
N PHE A 200 -13.80 -6.00 3.53
CA PHE A 200 -14.01 -6.46 4.90
C PHE A 200 -14.34 -7.96 4.98
N ARG A 201 -15.28 -8.43 4.14
CA ARG A 201 -15.66 -9.86 4.11
C ARG A 201 -14.48 -10.76 3.74
N LEU A 202 -13.64 -10.32 2.81
CA LEU A 202 -12.49 -11.08 2.37
C LEU A 202 -11.32 -11.01 3.35
N PHE A 203 -11.12 -9.85 3.99
CA PHE A 203 -10.21 -9.74 5.12
C PHE A 203 -10.59 -10.76 6.19
N ARG A 204 -11.88 -10.83 6.57
CA ARG A 204 -12.38 -11.79 7.56
C ARG A 204 -12.20 -13.25 7.14
N LYS A 205 -12.39 -13.56 5.85
CA LYS A 205 -12.26 -14.94 5.35
C LYS A 205 -10.81 -15.39 5.22
N ASN A 206 -9.89 -14.48 4.87
CA ASN A 206 -8.50 -14.79 4.55
C ASN A 206 -7.51 -14.06 5.47
N THR A 207 -7.91 -13.74 6.71
CA THR A 207 -7.16 -12.85 7.61
C THR A 207 -5.72 -13.29 7.76
N PHE A 208 -5.49 -14.57 8.04
CA PHE A 208 -4.15 -15.12 8.22
C PHE A 208 -3.29 -14.98 6.94
N SER A 209 -3.81 -15.37 5.77
CA SER A 209 -3.07 -15.26 4.51
C SER A 209 -2.78 -13.80 4.13
N THR A 210 -3.73 -12.90 4.37
CA THR A 210 -3.53 -11.46 4.15
C THR A 210 -2.46 -10.91 5.09
N LEU A 211 -2.54 -11.21 6.39
CA LEU A 211 -1.51 -10.79 7.36
C LEU A 211 -0.13 -11.31 7.00
N LEU A 212 -0.02 -12.60 6.67
CA LEU A 212 1.24 -13.23 6.29
C LEU A 212 1.83 -12.62 5.01
N PHE A 213 0.99 -12.30 4.02
CA PHE A 213 1.44 -11.61 2.81
C PHE A 213 1.93 -10.19 3.09
N PHE A 214 1.21 -9.41 3.92
CA PHE A 214 1.65 -8.06 4.25
C PHE A 214 2.90 -8.05 5.14
N LEU A 215 3.05 -9.03 6.04
CA LEU A 215 4.29 -9.25 6.78
C LEU A 215 5.44 -9.57 5.83
N TYR A 216 5.22 -10.45 4.86
CA TYR A 216 6.20 -10.75 3.82
C TYR A 216 6.58 -9.51 3.01
N ALA A 217 5.60 -8.71 2.57
CA ALA A 217 5.85 -7.47 1.83
C ALA A 217 6.62 -6.44 2.68
N ALA A 218 6.30 -6.31 3.97
CA ALA A 218 7.01 -5.44 4.90
C ALA A 218 8.46 -5.88 5.11
N LEU A 219 8.70 -7.18 5.33
CA LEU A 219 10.05 -7.74 5.43
C LEU A 219 10.84 -7.53 4.14
N LEU A 220 10.20 -7.71 2.98
CA LEU A 220 10.83 -7.47 1.69
C LEU A 220 11.19 -5.99 1.51
N SER A 221 10.34 -5.08 1.97
CA SER A 221 10.61 -3.63 1.96
C SER A 221 11.77 -3.28 2.88
N LEU A 222 11.86 -3.92 4.03
CA LEU A 222 12.96 -3.72 4.99
C LEU A 222 14.29 -4.23 4.41
N ILE A 223 14.30 -5.44 3.86
CA ILE A 223 15.48 -6.01 3.19
C ILE A 223 15.93 -5.11 2.04
N PHE A 224 15.00 -4.63 1.23
CA PHE A 224 15.31 -3.75 0.11
C PHE A 224 15.88 -2.40 0.57
N SER A 225 15.30 -1.82 1.62
CA SER A 225 15.78 -0.56 2.21
C SER A 225 17.19 -0.71 2.77
N LEU A 226 17.47 -1.79 3.51
CA LEU A 226 18.81 -2.13 4.01
C LEU A 226 19.80 -2.40 2.87
N PHE A 227 19.35 -3.03 1.79
CA PHE A 227 20.20 -3.27 0.62
C PHE A 227 20.60 -1.95 -0.05
N ILE A 228 19.66 -1.03 -0.28
CA ILE A 228 19.96 0.31 -0.79
C ILE A 228 20.89 1.04 0.17
N GLU A 229 20.58 1.05 1.46
CA GLU A 229 21.39 1.71 2.48
C GLU A 229 22.82 1.16 2.50
N ASN A 230 23.03 -0.15 2.39
CA ASN A 230 24.36 -0.72 2.30
C ASN A 230 25.07 -0.39 0.97
N LEU A 231 24.35 -0.31 -0.14
CA LEU A 231 24.91 0.04 -1.45
C LEU A 231 25.44 1.48 -1.50
N PHE A 232 24.77 2.40 -0.80
CA PHE A 232 25.12 3.83 -0.75
C PHE A 232 25.80 4.26 0.56
N GLY A 233 25.79 3.42 1.60
CA GLY A 233 26.47 3.62 2.87
C GLY A 233 27.91 3.11 2.87
N LEU A 234 28.24 2.15 1.99
CA LEU A 234 29.63 1.73 1.71
C LEU A 234 30.37 2.66 0.76
N SER A 235 29.72 3.66 0.15
CA SER A 235 30.42 4.66 -0.65
C SER A 235 31.06 5.72 0.24
N SER A 236 32.21 5.37 0.82
CA SER A 236 33.30 6.29 1.16
C SER A 236 33.97 6.84 -0.12
N LEU A 237 33.17 7.10 -1.16
CA LEU A 237 33.62 7.79 -2.35
C LEU A 237 33.48 9.29 -2.08
N PRO A 238 34.44 10.13 -2.47
CA PRO A 238 34.37 11.56 -2.28
C PRO A 238 33.29 12.12 -3.24
N ILE A 239 32.03 12.08 -2.82
CA ILE A 239 30.87 12.60 -3.54
C ILE A 239 30.77 14.12 -3.28
N GLU A 240 31.89 14.83 -3.36
CA GLU A 240 31.88 16.30 -3.28
C GLU A 240 31.52 16.94 -4.63
N GLN A 241 31.62 16.20 -5.74
CA GLN A 241 31.36 16.76 -7.07
C GLN A 241 29.92 16.57 -7.58
N TYR A 242 29.15 15.60 -7.05
CA TYR A 242 27.76 15.34 -7.48
C TYR A 242 26.87 14.82 -6.34
N PRO A 243 26.57 15.63 -5.31
CA PRO A 243 25.72 15.24 -4.17
C PRO A 243 24.30 14.80 -4.57
N SER A 244 23.86 15.14 -5.79
CA SER A 244 22.55 14.79 -6.35
C SER A 244 22.48 13.43 -7.06
N PHE A 245 23.60 12.79 -7.42
CA PHE A 245 23.57 11.55 -8.20
C PHE A 245 23.21 10.30 -7.39
N PRO A 246 23.77 10.05 -6.18
CA PRO A 246 23.37 8.92 -5.35
C PRO A 246 21.92 9.02 -4.84
N SER A 247 21.44 10.25 -4.60
CA SER A 247 20.06 10.51 -4.19
C SER A 247 19.06 10.28 -5.33
N LEU A 248 19.41 10.62 -6.58
CA LEU A 248 18.61 10.29 -7.75
C LEU A 248 18.57 8.78 -8.02
N LEU A 249 19.70 8.09 -7.95
CA LEU A 249 19.78 6.65 -8.21
C LEU A 249 19.02 5.84 -7.13
N SER A 250 19.21 6.17 -5.86
CA SER A 250 18.44 5.56 -4.76
C SER A 250 16.94 5.83 -4.92
N GLY A 251 16.55 7.06 -5.28
CA GLY A 251 15.15 7.40 -5.61
C GLY A 251 14.57 6.53 -6.72
N ILE A 252 15.29 6.35 -7.83
CA ILE A 252 14.86 5.47 -8.94
C ILE A 252 14.73 4.02 -8.47
N LEU A 253 15.67 3.51 -7.68
CA LEU A 253 15.62 2.15 -7.14
C LEU A 253 14.40 1.96 -6.22
N PHE A 254 14.10 2.92 -5.34
CA PHE A 254 12.86 2.92 -4.55
C PHE A 254 11.61 2.97 -5.43
N GLY A 255 11.64 3.76 -6.51
CA GLY A 255 10.54 3.81 -7.49
C GLY A 255 10.32 2.47 -8.20
N LEU A 256 11.39 1.79 -8.59
CA LEU A 256 11.33 0.45 -9.20
C LEU A 256 10.80 -0.59 -8.20
N TYR A 257 11.28 -0.56 -6.96
CA TYR A 257 10.77 -1.43 -5.91
C TYR A 257 9.30 -1.18 -5.61
N TYR A 258 8.88 0.09 -5.57
CA TYR A 258 7.47 0.44 -5.39
C TYR A 258 6.60 -0.16 -6.51
N ILE A 259 7.03 -0.05 -7.77
CA ILE A 259 6.30 -0.67 -8.89
C ILE A 259 6.20 -2.19 -8.69
N PHE A 260 7.32 -2.83 -8.33
CA PHE A 260 7.34 -4.26 -8.07
C PHE A 260 6.41 -4.65 -6.91
N ASP A 261 6.40 -3.91 -5.80
CA ASP A 261 5.50 -4.12 -4.67
C ASP A 261 4.02 -3.96 -5.09
N GLN A 262 3.69 -2.97 -5.92
CA GLN A 262 2.34 -2.83 -6.44
C GLN A 262 1.93 -4.00 -7.36
N ILE A 263 2.84 -4.49 -8.20
CA ILE A 263 2.60 -5.69 -9.04
C ILE A 263 2.39 -6.93 -8.15
N LEU A 264 3.23 -7.08 -7.12
CA LEU A 264 3.15 -8.16 -6.14
C LEU A 264 1.80 -8.18 -5.43
N LYS A 265 1.39 -7.03 -4.88
CA LYS A 265 0.08 -6.82 -4.24
C LYS A 265 -1.06 -7.11 -5.21
N THR A 266 -1.01 -6.54 -6.41
CA THR A 266 -2.06 -6.77 -7.44
C THR A 266 -2.20 -8.27 -7.76
N SER A 267 -1.08 -8.98 -7.90
CA SER A 267 -1.05 -10.41 -8.19
C SER A 267 -1.61 -11.25 -7.05
N PHE A 268 -1.26 -10.92 -5.80
CA PHE A 268 -1.82 -11.55 -4.61
C PHE A 268 -3.34 -11.36 -4.51
N PHE A 269 -3.83 -10.13 -4.65
CA PHE A 269 -5.28 -9.86 -4.58
C PHE A 269 -6.05 -10.50 -5.73
N ARG A 270 -5.47 -10.52 -6.93
CA ARG A 270 -6.05 -11.24 -8.07
C ARG A 270 -6.12 -12.74 -7.81
N SER A 271 -5.12 -13.33 -7.16
CA SER A 271 -5.14 -14.74 -6.76
C SER A 271 -6.26 -15.02 -5.77
N ILE A 272 -6.39 -14.20 -4.70
CA ILE A 272 -7.49 -14.32 -3.74
C ILE A 272 -8.87 -14.23 -4.41
N ALA A 273 -9.03 -13.31 -5.37
CA ALA A 273 -10.29 -13.14 -6.09
C ALA A 273 -10.61 -14.32 -7.01
N ASN A 274 -9.60 -14.89 -7.68
CA ASN A 274 -9.77 -16.04 -8.58
C ASN A 274 -10.04 -17.35 -7.84
N THR A 275 -9.52 -17.50 -6.63
CA THR A 275 -9.81 -18.64 -5.75
C THR A 275 -11.31 -18.80 -5.53
N LYS A 276 -12.09 -17.71 -5.47
CA LYS A 276 -13.56 -17.75 -5.37
C LYS A 276 -14.26 -18.32 -6.62
N LYS A 277 -13.73 -18.06 -7.82
CA LYS A 277 -14.28 -18.60 -9.07
C LYS A 277 -14.04 -20.10 -9.20
N LYS A 278 -12.89 -20.58 -8.73
CA LYS A 278 -12.54 -22.01 -8.76
C LYS A 278 -13.52 -22.83 -7.90
N TYR A 279 -13.83 -22.36 -6.68
CA TYR A 279 -14.81 -23.01 -5.80
C TYR A 279 -16.25 -22.92 -6.31
N ALA A 280 -16.67 -21.81 -6.91
CA ALA A 280 -18.02 -21.71 -7.49
C ALA A 280 -18.22 -22.69 -8.67
N VAL A 281 -17.16 -22.99 -9.43
CA VAL A 281 -17.19 -23.98 -10.52
C VAL A 281 -17.12 -25.41 -9.97
N GLU A 282 -16.33 -25.67 -8.93
CA GLU A 282 -16.25 -26.97 -8.24
C GLU A 282 -17.56 -27.34 -7.53
N GLU A 283 -18.20 -26.38 -6.85
CA GLU A 283 -19.52 -26.57 -6.23
C GLU A 283 -20.60 -26.85 -7.29
N ALA A 284 -20.58 -26.15 -8.42
CA ALA A 284 -21.51 -26.42 -9.54
C ALA A 284 -21.26 -27.80 -10.19
N PHE A 285 -20.01 -28.25 -10.29
CA PHE A 285 -19.68 -29.60 -10.79
C PHE A 285 -20.06 -30.71 -9.79
N LEU A 286 -19.94 -30.44 -8.49
CA LEU A 286 -20.35 -31.35 -7.42
C LEU A 286 -21.87 -31.41 -7.26
N GLU A 287 -22.61 -30.36 -7.59
CA GLU A 287 -24.08 -30.38 -7.67
C GLU A 287 -24.59 -31.12 -8.92
N ALA A 288 -23.93 -30.92 -10.07
CA ALA A 288 -24.25 -31.62 -11.32
C ALA A 288 -23.96 -33.14 -11.25
N SER A 289 -22.97 -33.56 -10.44
CA SER A 289 -22.66 -34.99 -10.21
C SER A 289 -23.51 -35.64 -9.11
N LYS A 290 -24.27 -34.84 -8.34
CA LYS A 290 -25.24 -35.32 -7.33
C LYS A 290 -26.67 -35.40 -7.84
N THR A 291 -26.95 -34.94 -9.05
CA THR A 291 -28.23 -35.17 -9.72
C THR A 291 -28.13 -36.52 -10.44
N PRO A 292 -28.83 -37.59 -9.98
CA PRO A 292 -28.88 -38.82 -10.73
C PRO A 292 -29.61 -38.52 -12.04
N SER A 293 -29.01 -38.91 -13.17
CA SER A 293 -29.66 -38.98 -14.46
C SER A 293 -30.80 -40.00 -14.41
N GLY A 294 -31.92 -39.59 -13.83
CA GLY A 294 -33.18 -40.31 -13.84
C GLY A 294 -34.05 -39.84 -14.99
N ILE A 295 -33.62 -40.11 -16.23
CA ILE A 295 -34.53 -40.19 -17.37
C ILE A 295 -34.10 -41.38 -18.21
N SER A 296 -34.74 -42.53 -17.95
CA SER A 296 -34.86 -43.61 -18.92
C SER A 296 -35.83 -43.13 -20.01
N PRO A 297 -35.48 -43.22 -21.30
CA PRO A 297 -36.46 -43.36 -22.34
C PRO A 297 -36.68 -44.85 -22.64
N ASN A 298 -37.96 -45.17 -22.77
CA ASN A 298 -38.58 -46.42 -23.23
C ASN A 298 -37.81 -47.20 -24.29
#